data_AF-A0A5K0W5E1-F1
#
_entry.id   AF-A0A5K0W5E1-F1
#
_cell.length_a   1.000
_cell.length_b   1.000
_cell.length_c   1.000
_cell.angle_alpha   90.00
_cell.angle_beta   90.00
_cell.angle_gamma   90.00
#
_symmetry.space_group_name_H-M   'P 1'
#
loop_
_entity.id
_entity.type
_entity.pdbx_description
1 polymer ?
#
loop_
_entity_poly.entity_id
_entity_poly.type
_entity_poly.pdbx_seq_one_letter_code
_entity_poly.pdbx_strand_id
1 'polypeptide(L)' 'MRLKKHKRNRKVVRFYSTRYGFREPFKVLCDGTFLHHLVLNKLGSPQEVLSSLLSARTILFTT' A
#
# COMPACT_ATOMS: atom_id res chain seq x y z
N MET A 1 18.58 2.79 -1.46
CA MET A 1 18.37 3.17 -0.04
C MET A 1 16.89 3.16 0.32
N ARG A 2 16.47 2.24 1.18
CA ARG A 2 15.08 2.03 1.65
C ARG A 2 14.40 3.33 2.14
N LEU A 3 15.13 4.16 2.88
CA LEU A 3 14.63 5.45 3.41
C LEU A 3 14.22 6.46 2.33
N LYS A 4 14.96 6.51 1.20
CA LYS A 4 14.62 7.40 0.07
C LYS A 4 13.27 7.00 -0.55
N LYS A 5 12.99 5.69 -0.65
CA LYS A 5 11.71 5.15 -1.15
C LYS A 5 10.53 5.54 -0.24
N HIS A 6 10.65 5.33 1.07
CA HIS A 6 9.60 5.74 2.01
C HIS A 6 9.33 7.25 1.98
N LYS A 7 10.37 8.10 1.89
CA LYS A 7 10.19 9.55 1.77
C LYS A 7 9.43 9.94 0.49
N ARG A 8 9.72 9.29 -0.64
CA ARG A 8 9.00 9.50 -1.90
C ARG A 8 7.53 9.07 -1.78
N ASN A 9 7.28 7.88 -1.26
CA ASN A 9 5.91 7.35 -1.10
C ASN A 9 5.05 8.26 -0.22
N ARG A 10 5.58 8.74 0.92
CA ARG A 10 4.85 9.67 1.79
C ARG A 10 4.43 10.96 1.08
N LYS A 11 5.27 11.50 0.18
CA LYS A 11 4.89 12.67 -0.62
C LYS A 11 3.74 12.37 -1.57
N VAL A 12 3.76 11.21 -2.21
CA VAL A 12 2.70 10.76 -3.14
C VAL A 12 1.39 10.51 -2.39
N VAL A 13 1.43 9.79 -1.26
CA VAL A 13 0.25 9.56 -0.42
C VAL A 13 -0.33 10.88 0.07
N ARG A 14 0.51 11.80 0.56
CA ARG A 14 0.05 13.13 1.00
C ARG A 14 -0.64 13.91 -0.13
N PHE A 15 -0.12 13.85 -1.35
CA PHE A 15 -0.75 14.48 -2.50
C PHE A 15 -2.16 13.94 -2.74
N TYR A 16 -2.35 12.61 -2.71
CA TYR A 16 -3.68 12.01 -2.88
C TYR A 16 -4.63 12.32 -1.71
N SER A 17 -4.13 12.31 -0.48
CA SER A 17 -4.93 12.68 0.69
C SER A 17 -5.39 14.14 0.65
N THR A 18 -4.52 15.09 0.28
CA THR A 18 -4.88 16.51 0.27
C THR A 18 -5.69 16.92 -0.96
N ARG A 19 -5.42 16.35 -2.14
CA ARG A 19 -6.08 16.77 -3.39
C ARG A 19 -7.34 15.99 -3.72
N TYR A 20 -7.40 14.72 -3.36
CA TYR A 20 -8.50 13.82 -3.73
C TYR A 20 -9.27 13.30 -2.52
N GLY A 21 -8.95 13.78 -1.31
CA GLY A 21 -9.70 13.44 -0.10
C GLY A 21 -9.54 11.99 0.36
N PHE A 22 -8.47 11.29 -0.05
CA PHE A 22 -8.18 9.94 0.45
C PHE A 22 -7.91 9.99 1.96
N ARG A 23 -8.72 9.24 2.72
CA ARG A 23 -8.64 9.17 4.19
C ARG A 23 -8.34 7.74 4.63
N GLU A 24 -7.64 7.64 5.75
CA GLU A 24 -7.44 6.35 6.41
C GLU A 24 -8.74 5.85 7.06
N PRO A 25 -8.98 4.53 7.09
CA PRO A 25 -8.15 3.48 6.48
C PRO A 25 -8.28 3.44 4.95
N PHE A 26 -7.14 3.33 4.25
CA PHE A 26 -7.15 3.28 2.79
C PHE A 26 -7.70 1.95 2.28
N LYS A 27 -8.72 2.00 1.44
CA LYS A 27 -9.31 0.84 0.78
C LYS A 27 -8.49 0.50 -0.46
N VAL A 28 -7.82 -0.64 -0.46
CA VAL A 28 -6.94 -1.08 -1.54
C VAL A 28 -7.55 -2.28 -2.22
N LEU A 29 -7.81 -2.16 -3.52
CA LEU A 29 -8.17 -3.29 -4.37
C LEU A 29 -6.89 -3.99 -4.80
N CYS A 30 -6.82 -5.30 -4.53
CA CYS A 30 -5.74 -6.17 -4.96
C CYS A 30 -6.24 -7.19 -5.96
N ASP A 31 -5.50 -7.34 -7.05
CA ASP A 31 -5.73 -8.35 -8.07
C ASP A 31 -5.07 -9.69 -7.69
N GLY A 32 -5.54 -10.77 -8.31
CA GLY A 32 -5.01 -12.12 -8.10
C GLY A 32 -3.52 -12.24 -8.43
N THR A 33 -3.05 -11.51 -9.44
CA THR A 33 -1.63 -11.51 -9.84
C THR A 33 -0.74 -10.94 -8.74
N PHE A 34 -1.13 -9.84 -8.10
CA PHE A 34 -0.39 -9.28 -6.98
C PHE A 34 -0.32 -10.24 -5.79
N LEU A 35 -1.45 -10.84 -5.42
CA LEU A 35 -1.50 -11.78 -4.31
C LEU A 35 -0.67 -13.03 -4.60
N HIS A 36 -0.79 -13.59 -5.80
CA HIS A 36 0.00 -14.73 -6.24
C HIS A 36 1.51 -14.44 -6.16
N HIS A 37 1.93 -13.26 -6.62
CA HIS A 37 3.33 -12.84 -6.54
C HIS A 37 3.83 -12.73 -5.09
N LEU A 38 3.02 -12.20 -4.17
CA LEU A 38 3.37 -12.12 -2.75
C LEU A 38 3.58 -13.51 -2.13
N VAL A 39 2.70 -14.46 -2.44
CA VAL A 39 2.76 -15.83 -1.95
C VAL A 39 3.97 -16.57 -2.52
N LEU A 40 4.17 -16.54 -3.84
CA LEU A 40 5.29 -17.22 -4.51
C LEU A 40 6.65 -16.77 -3.96
N ASN A 41 6.81 -15.47 -3.73
CA ASN A 41 8.08 -14.88 -3.30
C ASN A 41 8.22 -14.75 -1.78
N LYS A 42 7.25 -15.24 -0.99
CA LYS A 42 7.24 -15.17 0.48
C LYS A 42 7.50 -13.75 1.02
N LEU A 43 6.87 -12.75 0.40
CA LEU A 43 7.14 -11.31 0.67
C LEU A 43 6.39 -10.75 1.89
N GLY A 44 5.70 -11.60 2.66
CA GLY A 44 4.89 -11.24 3.82
C GLY A 44 3.40 -11.16 3.50
N SER A 45 2.60 -10.80 4.50
CA SER A 45 1.15 -10.67 4.29
C SER A 45 0.82 -9.43 3.44
N PRO A 46 -0.20 -9.49 2.56
CA PRO A 46 -0.62 -8.33 1.76
C PRO A 46 -0.90 -7.08 2.61
N GLN A 47 -1.53 -7.27 3.77
CA GLN A 47 -1.90 -6.21 4.69
C GLN A 47 -0.68 -5.45 5.24
N GLU A 48 0.35 -6.17 5.67
CA GLU A 48 1.58 -5.59 6.21
C GLU A 48 2.37 -4.86 5.13
N VAL A 49 2.49 -5.49 3.94
CA VAL A 49 3.21 -4.93 2.80
C VAL A 49 2.58 -3.59 2.39
N LEU A 50 1.25 -3.54 2.25
CA LEU A 50 0.54 -2.34 1.87
C LEU A 50 0.59 -1.25 2.94
N SER A 51 0.41 -1.62 4.21
CA SER A 51 0.47 -0.66 5.32
C SER A 51 1.86 -0.04 5.46
N SER A 52 2.92 -0.82 5.25
CA SER A 52 4.31 -0.34 5.20
C SER A 52 4.57 0.56 3.98
N LEU A 53 4.06 0.18 2.81
CA LEU A 53 4.24 0.91 1.56
C LEU A 53 3.60 2.30 1.60
N LEU A 54 2.37 2.38 2.14
CA LEU A 54 1.58 3.61 2.24
C LEU A 54 1.87 4.38 3.54
N SER A 55 2.56 3.76 4.51
CA SER A 55 2.82 4.33 5.83
C SER A 55 1.53 4.77 6.55
N ALA A 56 0.49 3.95 6.42
CA ALA A 56 -0.89 4.27 6.79
C ALA A 56 -1.70 2.98 7.04
N ARG A 57 -2.84 3.08 7.72
CA ARG A 57 -3.76 1.94 7.85
C ARG A 57 -4.42 1.62 6.51
N THR A 58 -4.49 0.35 6.18
CA THR A 58 -5.10 -0.15 4.94
C THR A 58 -6.19 -1.17 5.25
N ILE A 59 -7.14 -1.33 4.33
CA ILE A 59 -8.12 -2.43 4.27
C ILE A 59 -8.02 -3.01 2.87
N LEU A 60 -7.77 -4.31 2.78
CA LEU A 60 -7.62 -5.03 1.53
C LEU A 60 -8.99 -5.51 1.02
N PHE A 61 -9.22 -5.33 -0.27
CA PHE A 61 -10.37 -5.86 -1.01
C PHE A 61 -9.87 -6.65 -2.21
N THR A 62 -10.55 -7.72 -2.56
CA THR A 62 -10.31 -8.52 -3.76
C THR A 62 -11.61 -8.62 -4.54
N THR A 63 -11.53 -8.68 -5.86
CA THR A 63 -12.68 -8.99 -6.73
C THR A 63 -12.81 -10.48 -6.95
#